data_AF-A0A929QXP3-F1
#
_entry.id   AF-A0A929QXP3-F1
#
_cell.length_a   1.000
_cell.length_b   1.000
_cell.length_c   1.000
_cell.angle_alpha   90.00
_cell.angle_beta   90.00
_cell.angle_gamma   90.00
#
_symmetry.space_group_name_H-M   'P 1'
#
loop_
_entity.id
_entity.type
_entity.pdbx_description
1 polymer ?
#
loop_
_entity_poly.entity_id
_entity_poly.type
_entity_poly.pdbx_seq_one_letter_code
_entity_poly.pdbx_strand_id
1 'polypeptide(L)'
;MGAASYTVVGPVAVVALAEGGERYLYRGAVLDAAECATERLAHLLGIGLIAAAPVEPSGNSGEFDPATDGDGPKTPQEPPETPEEDTKAAKKK
;
A
#
# COMPACT_ATOMS: atom_id res chain seq x y z
N MET A 1 -7.45 12.55 -26.39
CA MET A 1 -7.92 12.72 -25.00
C MET A 1 -7.67 11.41 -24.28
N GLY A 2 -6.83 11.42 -23.24
CA GLY A 2 -6.54 10.23 -22.42
C GLY A 2 -7.53 10.08 -21.26
N ALA A 3 -7.46 8.96 -20.53
CA ALA A 3 -8.26 8.76 -19.32
C ALA A 3 -7.81 9.70 -18.19
N ALA A 4 -8.75 10.09 -17.31
CA ALA A 4 -8.47 10.91 -16.13
C ALA A 4 -7.66 10.15 -15.07
N SER A 5 -7.86 8.84 -15.00
CA SER A 5 -7.16 7.95 -14.07
C SER A 5 -6.83 6.62 -14.74
N TYR A 6 -5.79 5.98 -14.23
CA TYR A 6 -5.31 4.68 -14.69
C TYR A 6 -5.19 3.71 -13.50
N THR A 7 -5.38 2.43 -13.76
CA THR A 7 -5.15 1.36 -12.79
C THR A 7 -3.93 0.55 -13.20
N VAL A 8 -3.07 0.21 -12.23
CA VAL A 8 -1.93 -0.69 -12.46
C VAL A 8 -2.45 -2.12 -12.63
N VAL A 9 -2.23 -2.70 -13.80
CA VAL A 9 -2.63 -4.09 -14.12
C VAL A 9 -1.45 -5.05 -14.12
N GLY A 10 -0.24 -4.54 -14.34
CA GLY A 10 1.02 -5.26 -14.18
C GLY A 10 1.41 -5.48 -12.71
N PRO A 11 2.49 -6.22 -12.43
CA PRO A 11 2.93 -6.51 -11.06
C PRO A 11 3.34 -5.25 -10.29
N VAL A 12 4.08 -4.36 -10.95
CA VAL A 12 4.52 -3.07 -10.41
C VAL A 12 4.68 -2.08 -11.56
N ALA A 13 4.31 -0.83 -11.34
CA ALA A 13 4.54 0.29 -12.24
C ALA A 13 5.31 1.40 -11.51
N VAL A 14 6.35 1.92 -12.15
CA VAL A 14 7.08 3.09 -11.69
C VAL A 14 6.61 4.27 -12.52
N VAL A 15 5.92 5.21 -11.88
CA VAL A 15 5.34 6.39 -12.54
C VAL A 15 6.16 7.62 -12.17
N ALA A 16 6.48 8.43 -13.17
CA ALA A 16 7.14 9.72 -12.97
C ALA A 16 6.07 10.77 -12.71
N LEU A 17 6.25 11.56 -11.64
CA LEU A 17 5.31 12.62 -11.26
C LEU A 17 5.62 13.91 -12.03
N ALA A 18 4.61 14.73 -12.27
CA ALA A 18 4.73 16.00 -12.98
C ALA A 18 5.61 17.01 -12.21
N GLU A 19 5.57 16.98 -10.88
CA GLU A 19 6.43 17.79 -9.99
C GLU A 19 7.87 17.24 -9.85
N GLY A 20 8.16 16.12 -10.49
CA GLY A 20 9.42 15.40 -10.40
C GLY A 20 9.38 14.22 -9.42
N GLY A 21 10.39 13.36 -9.49
CA GLY A 21 10.45 12.12 -8.71
C GLY A 21 9.61 10.97 -9.29
N GLU A 22 9.57 9.87 -8.54
CA GLU A 22 8.98 8.61 -8.98
C GLU A 22 8.12 8.00 -7.86
N ARG A 23 6.98 7.39 -8.23
CA ARG A 23 6.11 6.64 -7.33
C ARG A 23 6.05 5.18 -7.78
N TYR A 24 6.26 4.27 -6.84
CA TYR A 24 6.12 2.82 -7.06
C TYR A 24 4.69 2.41 -6.72
N LEU A 25 4.00 1.84 -7.69
CA LEU A 25 2.61 1.42 -7.56
C LEU A 25 2.49 -0.06 -7.87
N TYR A 26 1.84 -0.80 -6.97
CA TYR A 26 1.57 -2.21 -7.16
C TYR A 26 0.25 -2.43 -7.90
N ARG A 27 0.06 -3.66 -8.40
CA ARG A 27 -1.18 -4.07 -9.06
C ARG A 27 -2.42 -3.68 -8.28
N GLY A 28 -3.39 -3.08 -8.97
CA GLY A 28 -4.66 -2.60 -8.41
C GLY A 28 -4.62 -1.16 -7.93
N ALA A 29 -3.44 -0.55 -7.78
CA ALA A 29 -3.34 0.86 -7.43
C ALA A 29 -3.93 1.74 -8.53
N VAL A 30 -4.67 2.77 -8.13
CA VAL A 30 -5.22 3.80 -9.02
C VAL A 30 -4.31 5.03 -8.94
N LEU A 31 -4.00 5.61 -10.09
CA LEU A 31 -3.27 6.86 -10.19
C LEU A 31 -4.04 7.87 -11.02
N ASP A 32 -3.91 9.13 -10.64
CA ASP A 32 -4.45 10.26 -11.38
C ASP A 32 -3.50 10.66 -12.52
N ALA A 33 -4.06 10.91 -13.69
CA ALA A 33 -3.28 11.25 -14.87
C ALA A 33 -2.69 12.66 -14.81
N ALA A 34 -3.30 13.58 -14.07
CA ALA A 34 -2.83 14.96 -13.93
C ALA A 34 -1.59 15.07 -13.03
N GLU A 35 -1.41 14.13 -12.10
CA GLU A 35 -0.21 14.06 -11.25
C GLU A 35 1.03 13.49 -11.96
N CYS A 36 0.85 12.89 -13.14
CA CYS A 36 1.90 12.10 -13.80
C CYS A 36 2.40 12.74 -15.09
N ALA A 37 3.68 12.51 -15.41
CA ALA A 37 4.26 12.92 -16.68
C ALA A 37 3.60 12.18 -17.86
N THR A 38 3.07 12.93 -18.83
CA THR A 38 2.27 12.38 -19.94
C THR A 38 3.05 11.37 -20.79
N GLU A 39 4.32 11.62 -21.07
CA GLU A 39 5.19 10.70 -21.83
C GLU A 39 5.36 9.36 -21.10
N ARG A 40 5.46 9.40 -19.76
CA ARG A 40 5.60 8.19 -18.95
C ARG A 40 4.30 7.40 -18.91
N LEU A 41 3.15 8.05 -18.80
CA LEU A 41 1.84 7.39 -18.88
C LEU A 41 1.66 6.69 -20.24
N ALA A 42 1.99 7.37 -21.34
CA ALA A 42 1.90 6.77 -22.68
C ALA A 42 2.80 5.54 -22.81
N HIS A 43 4.03 5.60 -22.27
CA HIS A 43 4.93 4.46 -22.24
C HIS A 43 4.35 3.29 -21.44
N LEU A 44 3.90 3.52 -20.20
CA LEU A 44 3.32 2.49 -19.31
C LEU A 44 2.07 1.83 -19.90
N LEU A 45 1.24 2.61 -20.59
CA LEU A 45 0.07 2.10 -21.31
C LEU A 45 0.50 1.25 -22.52
N GLY A 46 1.49 1.71 -23.29
CA GLY A 46 2.01 1.00 -24.45
C GLY A 46 2.62 -0.37 -24.12
N ILE A 47 3.22 -0.52 -22.94
CA ILE A 47 3.76 -1.80 -22.45
C ILE A 47 2.75 -2.62 -21.62
N GLY A 48 1.53 -2.11 -21.43
CA GLY A 48 0.45 -2.82 -20.72
C GLY A 48 0.63 -2.94 -19.21
N LEU A 49 1.40 -2.06 -18.57
CA LEU A 49 1.51 -2.03 -17.10
C LEU A 49 0.32 -1.33 -16.43
N ILE A 50 -0.31 -0.40 -17.14
CA ILE A 50 -1.50 0.32 -16.69
C ILE A 50 -2.62 0.20 -17.72
N ALA A 51 -3.87 0.31 -17.26
CA ALA A 51 -5.06 0.40 -18.09
C ALA A 51 -5.89 1.62 -17.66
N ALA A 52 -6.69 2.18 -18.57
CA ALA A 52 -7.64 3.23 -18.21
C ALA A 52 -8.58 2.73 -17.11
N ALA A 53 -8.67 3.46 -15.99
CA ALA A 53 -9.58 3.08 -14.93
C ALA A 53 -11.03 3.30 -15.39
N PRO A 54 -11.97 2.39 -15.08
CA PRO A 54 -13.37 2.64 -15.34
C PRO A 54 -13.81 3.88 -14.55
N VAL A 55 -14.53 4.78 -15.22
CA VAL A 55 -15.19 5.89 -14.53
C VAL A 55 -16.39 5.28 -13.80
N GLU A 56 -16.19 4.87 -12.55
CA GLU A 56 -17.30 4.46 -11.69
C GLU A 56 -18.27 5.65 -11.61
N PRO A 57 -19.56 5.50 -11.99
CA PRO A 57 -20.53 6.52 -11.67
C PRO A 57 -20.59 6.57 -10.15
N SER A 58 -20.20 7.72 -9.57
CA SER A 58 -20.15 7.96 -8.12
C SER A 58 -21.36 7.36 -7.42
N GLY A 59 -21.17 6.16 -6.87
CA GLY A 59 -22.18 5.35 -6.22
C GLY A 59 -21.73 5.15 -4.79
N ASN A 60 -21.86 6.21 -3.99
CA ASN A 60 -21.91 6.23 -2.53
C ASN A 60 -21.21 5.04 -1.83
N SER A 61 -19.89 5.06 -1.76
CA SER A 61 -19.16 4.22 -0.81
C SER A 61 -19.55 4.67 0.59
N GLY A 62 -20.44 3.88 1.20
CA GLY A 62 -20.92 4.11 2.56
C GLY A 62 -19.74 4.38 3.48
N GLU A 63 -19.88 5.49 4.21
CA GLU A 63 -19.16 5.81 5.42
C GLU A 63 -18.97 4.54 6.25
N PHE A 64 -17.73 4.06 6.33
CA PHE A 64 -17.37 3.04 7.29
C PHE A 64 -17.31 3.76 8.64
N ASP A 65 -18.47 3.94 9.27
CA ASP A 65 -18.58 4.32 10.67
C ASP A 65 -18.05 3.12 11.47
N PRO A 66 -16.89 3.22 12.15
CA PRO A 66 -16.50 2.17 13.07
C PRO A 66 -17.36 2.32 14.32
N ALA A 67 -18.60 1.83 14.25
CA ALA A 67 -19.40 1.51 15.42
C ALA A 67 -18.63 0.45 16.22
N THR A 68 -17.77 0.93 17.11
CA THR A 68 -17.15 0.11 18.15
C THR A 68 -18.24 -0.16 19.17
N ASP A 69 -18.86 -1.34 19.06
CA ASP A 69 -19.52 -1.97 20.20
C ASP A 69 -19.45 -3.50 20.06
N GLY A 70 -18.74 -4.13 21.02
CA GLY A 70 -18.97 -5.51 21.45
C GLY A 70 -18.29 -6.65 20.67
N ASP A 71 -17.07 -7.02 21.08
CA ASP A 71 -16.76 -8.30 21.78
C ASP A 71 -15.23 -8.52 21.78
N GLY A 72 -14.63 -8.58 22.98
CA GLY A 72 -13.18 -8.41 23.18
C GLY A 72 -12.29 -9.61 22.83
N PRO A 73 -10.96 -9.43 22.84
CA PRO A 73 -10.02 -10.52 23.07
C PRO A 73 -9.22 -10.31 24.36
N LYS A 74 -8.99 -11.41 25.08
CA LYS A 74 -8.19 -11.50 26.31
C LYS A 74 -6.88 -10.73 26.22
N THR A 75 -6.60 -9.97 27.28
CA THR A 75 -5.29 -9.45 27.68
C THR A 75 -4.19 -10.49 27.45
N PRO A 76 -3.15 -10.20 26.65
CA PRO A 76 -1.87 -10.87 26.80
C PRO A 76 -1.27 -10.39 28.13
N GLN A 77 -1.13 -11.30 29.09
CA GLN A 77 -0.33 -11.01 30.29
C GLN A 77 1.13 -10.82 29.84
N GLU A 78 1.69 -9.63 30.07
CA GLU A 78 3.13 -9.42 30.13
C GLU A 78 3.73 -10.31 31.23
N PRO A 79 4.78 -11.09 30.96
CA PRO A 79 5.71 -11.47 32.00
C PRO A 79 6.67 -10.30 32.29
N PRO A 80 6.91 -9.98 33.57
CA PRO A 80 7.60 -8.75 34.01
C PRO A 80 9.10 -8.74 33.74
N GLU A 81 9.67 -7.54 33.62
CA GLU A 81 11.11 -7.27 33.57
C GLU A 81 11.84 -7.67 34.87
N THR A 82 12.80 -8.61 34.73
CA THR A 82 14.07 -8.86 35.49
C THR A 82 14.07 -9.02 37.03
N PRO A 83 14.88 -9.94 37.59
CA PRO A 83 16.25 -9.52 38.00
C PRO A 83 17.35 -10.61 37.91
N GLU A 84 18.58 -10.12 37.71
CA GLU A 84 19.89 -10.49 38.28
C GLU A 84 20.29 -11.96 38.62
N GLU A 85 21.53 -12.25 38.21
CA GLU A 85 22.60 -13.03 38.88
C GLU A 85 22.66 -14.58 38.89
N ASP A 86 23.85 -15.04 38.46
CA ASP A 86 24.66 -16.18 38.90
C ASP A 86 24.07 -17.62 38.94
N THR A 87 24.56 -18.50 38.05
CA THR A 87 25.58 -19.53 38.39
C THR A 87 25.72 -20.62 37.30
N LYS A 88 26.99 -20.88 36.94
CA LYS A 88 27.59 -22.22 36.72
C LYS A 88 26.99 -23.16 35.64
N ALA A 89 27.71 -23.29 34.50
CA ALA A 89 28.40 -24.54 34.10
C ALA A 89 28.80 -24.53 32.62
N ALA A 90 30.11 -24.46 32.33
CA ALA A 90 30.66 -24.98 31.08
C ALA A 90 32.07 -25.53 31.33
N LYS A 91 32.12 -26.82 31.68
CA LYS A 91 33.34 -27.63 31.71
C LYS A 91 33.80 -27.87 30.27
N LYS A 92 34.93 -27.28 29.86
CA LYS A 92 35.70 -27.65 28.66
C LYS A 92 37.19 -27.46 28.91
N LYS A 93 37.84 -28.45 29.51
CA LYS A 93 38.99 -29.21 29.00
C LYS A 93 39.43 -30.23 30.05
#